data_AF-A0A101MLU9-F1
#
_entry.id   AF-A0A101MLU9-F1
#
_cell.length_a   1.000
_cell.length_b   1.000
_cell.length_c   1.000
_cell.angle_alpha   90.00
_cell.angle_beta   90.00
_cell.angle_gamma   90.00
#
_symmetry.space_group_name_H-M   'P 1'
#
loop_
_entity.id
_entity.type
_entity.pdbx_description
1 polymer ?
#
loop_
_entity_poly.entity_id
_entity_poly.type
_entity_poly.pdbx_seq_one_letter_code
_entity_poly.pdbx_strand_id
1 'polypeptide(L)'
;MHLERLAANLVYNKLLQKRYSIIDILKDHPTELDFGSYIDILQPLTSRQYSISSSPLQPHNGSSSSNVASITFDVHKSPSLSSHDIFYSVASTYIASRSAGDRIQCYLRPTNINFRLPTSPDIPILMVAAGTRIAPIRAFLQERTYIAETGLKKLAPAILFYGYRDSSKDFLYNDELRS
;
A
#
# COMPACT_ATOMS: atom_id res chain seq x y z
N MET A 1 -31.87 -23.83 12.34
CA MET A 1 -31.89 -24.85 11.27
C MET A 1 -31.29 -24.43 9.92
N HIS A 2 -31.57 -23.24 9.35
CA HIS A 2 -31.05 -22.89 8.01
C HIS A 2 -29.59 -22.38 8.02
N LEU A 3 -29.26 -21.43 8.90
CA LEU A 3 -27.90 -20.85 9.00
C LEU A 3 -26.85 -21.83 9.57
N GLU A 4 -27.25 -22.78 10.42
CA GLU A 4 -26.34 -23.81 10.97
C GLU A 4 -25.69 -24.66 9.87
N ARG A 5 -26.35 -24.81 8.71
CA ARG A 5 -25.77 -25.50 7.55
C ARG A 5 -24.57 -24.75 6.96
N LEU A 6 -24.50 -23.42 7.12
CA LEU A 6 -23.35 -22.62 6.69
C LEU A 6 -22.10 -22.91 7.52
N ALA A 7 -22.28 -23.35 8.77
CA ALA A 7 -21.18 -23.77 9.65
C ALA A 7 -20.63 -25.15 9.31
N ALA A 8 -21.32 -25.93 8.45
CA ALA A 8 -20.78 -27.20 7.98
C ALA A 8 -19.49 -26.97 7.18
N ASN A 9 -18.42 -27.69 7.52
CA ASN A 9 -17.05 -27.43 7.06
C ASN A 9 -16.92 -27.21 5.54
N LEU A 10 -17.62 -28.02 4.73
CA LEU A 10 -17.61 -27.91 3.27
C LEU A 10 -18.26 -26.62 2.76
N VAL A 11 -19.36 -26.20 3.37
CA VAL A 11 -20.07 -24.95 3.01
C VAL A 11 -19.28 -23.75 3.50
N TYR A 12 -18.79 -23.79 4.74
CA TYR A 12 -17.97 -22.74 5.34
C TYR A 12 -16.72 -22.43 4.49
N ASN A 13 -16.00 -23.46 4.03
CA ASN A 13 -14.82 -23.25 3.18
C ASN A 13 -15.16 -22.60 1.83
N LYS A 14 -16.32 -22.92 1.24
CA LYS A 14 -16.79 -22.26 0.01
C LYS A 14 -17.07 -20.77 0.24
N LEU A 15 -17.66 -20.44 1.39
CA LEU A 15 -17.91 -19.05 1.77
C LEU A 15 -16.59 -18.28 1.99
N LEU A 16 -15.60 -18.90 2.63
CA LEU A 16 -14.27 -18.31 2.81
C LEU A 16 -13.57 -18.03 1.47
N GLN A 17 -13.63 -18.96 0.52
CA GLN A 17 -13.08 -18.76 -0.83
C GLN A 17 -13.75 -17.60 -1.56
N LYS A 18 -15.05 -17.39 -1.33
CA LYS A 18 -15.82 -16.26 -1.84
C LYS A 18 -15.66 -14.97 -1.03
N ARG A 19 -14.88 -14.98 0.06
CA ARG A 19 -14.72 -13.86 0.99
C ARG A 19 -16.07 -13.32 1.49
N TYR A 20 -17.01 -14.22 1.78
CA TYR A 20 -18.32 -13.86 2.33
C TYR A 20 -18.17 -13.11 3.65
N SER A 21 -18.73 -11.91 3.71
CA SER A 21 -18.79 -11.13 4.94
C SER A 21 -20.09 -11.40 5.70
N ILE A 22 -20.15 -10.98 6.96
CA ILE A 22 -21.38 -11.08 7.77
C ILE A 22 -22.54 -10.33 7.10
N ILE A 23 -22.27 -9.15 6.51
CA ILE A 23 -23.32 -8.40 5.80
C ILE A 23 -23.82 -9.14 4.56
N ASP A 24 -22.97 -9.91 3.87
CA ASP A 24 -23.41 -10.75 2.75
C ASP A 24 -24.34 -11.88 3.24
N ILE A 25 -24.02 -12.49 4.38
CA ILE A 25 -24.89 -13.52 5.01
C ILE A 25 -26.26 -12.92 5.35
N LEU A 26 -26.29 -11.73 5.97
CA LEU A 26 -27.55 -11.08 6.37
C LEU A 26 -28.39 -10.64 5.16
N LYS A 27 -27.77 -10.28 4.03
CA LYS A 27 -28.47 -9.97 2.77
C LYS A 27 -29.16 -11.19 2.18
N ASP A 28 -28.47 -12.33 2.15
CA ASP A 28 -29.01 -13.56 1.55
C ASP A 28 -29.94 -14.34 2.47
N HIS A 29 -29.74 -14.19 3.78
CA HIS A 29 -30.52 -14.84 4.82
C HIS A 29 -31.02 -13.80 5.83
N PRO A 30 -32.02 -12.98 5.46
CA PRO A 30 -32.58 -11.97 6.36
C PRO A 30 -33.03 -12.60 7.68
N THR A 31 -32.38 -12.18 8.76
CA THR A 31 -32.61 -12.67 10.12
C THR A 31 -32.55 -11.48 11.06
N GLU A 32 -33.33 -11.50 12.14
CA GLU A 32 -33.26 -10.48 13.18
C GLU A 32 -31.93 -10.61 13.94
N LEU A 33 -31.06 -9.62 13.76
CA LEU A 33 -29.82 -9.43 14.51
C LEU A 33 -29.83 -7.98 14.99
N ASP A 34 -29.77 -7.76 16.30
CA ASP A 34 -29.69 -6.41 16.82
C ASP A 34 -28.35 -5.76 16.46
N PHE A 35 -28.36 -4.43 16.38
CA PHE A 35 -27.18 -3.68 15.96
C PHE A 35 -25.98 -3.86 16.90
N GLY A 36 -26.22 -4.03 18.21
CA GLY A 36 -25.15 -4.25 19.19
C GLY A 36 -24.44 -5.58 18.94
N SER A 37 -25.20 -6.66 18.84
CA SER A 37 -24.67 -7.99 18.49
C SER A 37 -23.94 -7.98 17.15
N TYR A 38 -24.44 -7.23 16.16
CA TYR A 38 -23.75 -7.08 14.88
C TYR A 38 -22.38 -6.41 15.04
N ILE A 39 -22.26 -5.37 15.86
CA ILE A 39 -20.96 -4.72 16.10
C ILE A 39 -20.01 -5.65 16.86
N ASP A 40 -20.51 -6.38 17.85
CA ASP A 40 -19.70 -7.28 18.70
C ASP A 40 -19.06 -8.44 17.93
N ILE A 41 -19.67 -8.89 16.83
CA ILE A 41 -19.10 -9.95 15.98
C ILE A 41 -18.07 -9.44 14.95
N LEU A 42 -17.96 -8.13 14.74
CA LEU A 42 -17.02 -7.56 13.77
C LEU A 42 -15.60 -7.54 14.32
N GLN A 43 -14.64 -7.77 13.45
CA GLN A 43 -13.23 -7.55 13.78
C GLN A 43 -12.91 -6.05 13.80
N PRO A 44 -12.16 -5.56 14.80
CA PRO A 44 -11.68 -4.19 14.82
C PRO A 44 -10.90 -3.83 13.55
N LEU A 45 -11.09 -2.60 13.07
CA LEU A 45 -10.39 -2.12 11.89
C LEU A 45 -8.89 -2.03 12.14
N THR A 46 -8.10 -2.76 11.35
CA THR A 46 -6.64 -2.76 11.44
C THR A 46 -5.99 -1.67 10.58
N SER A 47 -4.85 -1.14 11.02
CA SER A 47 -4.04 -0.24 10.21
C SER A 47 -3.46 -0.97 8.99
N ARG A 48 -3.38 -0.28 7.84
CA ARG A 48 -2.69 -0.80 6.63
C ARG A 48 -1.32 -0.15 6.49
N GLN A 49 -0.34 -0.94 6.06
CA GLN A 49 1.05 -0.50 5.94
C GLN A 49 1.37 -0.12 4.50
N TYR A 50 2.03 1.01 4.35
CA TYR A 50 2.52 1.52 3.08
C TYR A 50 3.99 1.88 3.23
N SER A 51 4.80 1.56 2.22
CA SER A 51 6.18 2.01 2.17
C SER A 51 6.22 3.50 1.85
N ILE A 52 7.00 4.25 2.62
CA ILE A 52 7.33 5.64 2.29
C ILE A 52 8.09 5.64 0.96
N SER A 53 7.68 6.52 0.05
CA SER A 53 8.22 6.65 -1.30
C SER A 53 9.05 7.91 -1.53
N SER A 54 9.44 8.59 -0.46
CA SER A 54 10.33 9.75 -0.50
C SER A 54 11.51 9.61 0.45
N SER A 55 12.65 10.21 0.10
CA SER A 55 13.75 10.41 1.06
C SER A 55 13.45 11.62 1.95
N PRO A 56 13.77 11.59 3.25
CA PRO A 56 13.71 12.78 4.10
C PRO A 56 14.72 13.87 3.68
N LEU A 57 15.72 13.53 2.85
CA LEU A 57 16.70 14.48 2.32
C LEU A 57 16.20 15.23 1.09
N GLN A 58 15.14 14.74 0.43
CA GLN A 58 14.62 15.36 -0.78
C GLN A 58 14.02 16.74 -0.42
N PRO A 59 14.47 17.83 -1.07
CA PRO A 59 13.88 19.15 -0.85
C PRO A 59 12.42 19.19 -1.32
N HIS A 60 11.55 19.82 -0.54
CA HIS A 60 10.16 20.07 -0.91
C HIS A 60 9.91 21.59 -0.93
N ASN A 61 9.46 22.12 -2.08
CA ASN A 61 9.22 23.56 -2.29
C ASN A 61 10.44 24.44 -1.94
N GLY A 62 11.66 23.98 -2.26
CA GLY A 62 12.89 24.73 -2.01
C GLY A 62 13.35 24.76 -0.54
N SER A 63 12.64 24.10 0.38
CA SER A 63 13.06 23.93 1.77
C SER A 63 13.29 22.46 2.07
N SER A 64 14.40 22.14 2.75
CA SER A 64 14.70 20.80 3.29
C SER A 64 13.79 20.51 4.49
N SER A 65 12.47 20.45 4.28
CA SER A 65 11.52 20.16 5.34
C SER A 65 11.43 18.65 5.54
N SER A 66 12.09 18.13 6.59
CA SER A 66 12.06 16.73 7.04
C SER A 66 10.67 16.17 7.43
N ASN A 67 9.60 16.95 7.26
CA ASN A 67 8.24 16.63 7.74
C ASN A 67 7.28 16.20 6.61
N VAL A 68 7.77 16.06 5.39
CA VAL A 68 6.97 15.63 4.24
C VAL A 68 7.34 14.20 3.88
N ALA A 69 6.33 13.34 3.79
CA ALA A 69 6.48 11.97 3.33
C ALA A 69 5.46 11.68 2.23
N SER A 70 5.91 11.03 1.15
CA SER A 70 5.03 10.50 0.12
C SER A 70 4.82 9.00 0.31
N ILE A 71 3.68 8.48 -0.15
CA ILE A 71 3.42 7.04 -0.26
C ILE A 71 2.96 6.73 -1.68
N THR A 72 3.27 5.52 -2.14
CA THR A 72 2.73 4.98 -3.40
C THR A 72 1.80 3.82 -3.07
N PHE A 73 0.59 3.84 -3.59
CA PHE A 73 -0.40 2.79 -3.37
C PHE A 73 -1.24 2.57 -4.62
N ASP A 74 -1.88 1.40 -4.67
CA ASP A 74 -2.83 1.04 -5.71
C ASP A 74 -4.23 0.90 -5.11
N VAL A 75 -5.24 1.31 -5.87
CA VAL A 75 -6.64 1.20 -5.48
C VAL A 75 -7.20 -0.05 -6.12
N HIS A 76 -7.30 -1.11 -5.32
CA HIS A 76 -7.88 -2.34 -5.81
C HIS A 76 -9.41 -2.22 -5.88
N LYS A 77 -9.92 -2.29 -7.11
CA LYS A 77 -11.32 -2.36 -7.47
C LYS A 77 -11.53 -3.61 -8.35
N SER A 78 -12.42 -4.50 -7.95
CA SER A 78 -12.72 -5.73 -8.69
C SER A 78 -14.20 -6.10 -8.52
N PRO A 79 -14.76 -6.98 -9.36
CA PRO A 79 -15.99 -7.67 -9.01
C PRO A 79 -15.85 -8.34 -7.63
N SER A 80 -16.92 -8.30 -6.83
CA SER A 80 -16.97 -9.02 -5.56
C SER A 80 -16.94 -10.53 -5.82
N LEU A 81 -16.33 -11.27 -4.90
CA LEU A 81 -16.33 -12.73 -4.94
C LEU A 81 -17.59 -13.32 -4.27
N SER A 82 -18.25 -12.54 -3.41
CA SER A 82 -19.46 -12.94 -2.67
C SER A 82 -20.75 -12.54 -3.38
N SER A 83 -20.74 -11.46 -4.16
CA SER A 83 -21.95 -10.88 -4.79
C SER A 83 -21.70 -10.34 -6.20
N HIS A 84 -22.73 -9.74 -6.83
CA HIS A 84 -22.61 -9.02 -8.10
C HIS A 84 -22.11 -7.57 -7.94
N ASP A 85 -21.81 -7.13 -6.71
CA ASP A 85 -21.35 -5.78 -6.45
C ASP A 85 -19.85 -5.63 -6.73
N ILE A 86 -19.37 -4.38 -6.72
CA ILE A 86 -17.95 -4.08 -6.84
C ILE A 86 -17.29 -4.10 -5.46
N PHE A 87 -16.21 -4.87 -5.32
CA PHE A 87 -15.33 -4.83 -4.17
C PHE A 87 -14.38 -3.63 -4.24
N TYR A 88 -14.31 -2.89 -3.13
CA TYR A 88 -13.35 -1.80 -2.92
C TYR A 88 -12.44 -2.13 -1.73
N SER A 89 -11.14 -1.97 -1.94
CA SER A 89 -10.17 -2.02 -0.85
C SER A 89 -10.37 -0.85 0.13
N VAL A 90 -10.56 -1.15 1.41
CA VAL A 90 -10.94 -0.13 2.43
C VAL A 90 -9.92 1.01 2.53
N ALA A 91 -8.64 0.70 2.81
CA ALA A 91 -7.64 1.72 3.14
C ALA A 91 -7.20 2.56 1.92
N SER A 92 -6.89 1.95 0.78
CA SER A 92 -6.46 2.70 -0.40
C SER A 92 -7.61 3.49 -1.05
N THR A 93 -8.84 2.97 -1.02
CA THR A 93 -10.01 3.76 -1.47
C THR A 93 -10.26 4.93 -0.52
N TYR A 94 -10.13 4.74 0.80
CA TYR A 94 -10.22 5.84 1.76
C TYR A 94 -9.17 6.92 1.47
N ILE A 95 -7.90 6.55 1.31
CA ILE A 95 -6.82 7.50 1.00
C ILE A 95 -7.07 8.20 -0.35
N ALA A 96 -7.49 7.47 -1.39
CA ALA A 96 -7.79 8.04 -2.70
C ALA A 96 -8.97 9.01 -2.70
N SER A 97 -9.88 8.91 -1.74
CA SER A 97 -11.00 9.83 -1.58
C SER A 97 -10.66 11.13 -0.86
N ARG A 98 -9.43 11.29 -0.35
CA ARG A 98 -9.01 12.48 0.40
C ARG A 98 -8.62 13.62 -0.54
N SER A 99 -8.83 14.84 -0.07
CA SER A 99 -8.39 16.06 -0.74
C SER A 99 -7.18 16.69 -0.04
N ALA A 100 -6.47 17.58 -0.73
CA ALA A 100 -5.39 18.34 -0.13
C ALA A 100 -5.90 19.14 1.09
N GLY A 101 -5.20 19.04 2.22
CA GLY A 101 -5.61 19.64 3.50
C GLY A 101 -6.36 18.69 4.43
N ASP A 102 -6.85 17.54 3.93
CA ASP A 102 -7.48 16.53 4.78
C ASP A 102 -6.47 15.92 5.76
N ARG A 103 -6.98 15.55 6.95
CA ARG A 103 -6.20 14.84 7.96
C ARG A 103 -6.41 13.34 7.82
N ILE A 104 -5.31 12.59 7.87
CA ILE A 104 -5.30 11.13 7.89
C ILE A 104 -4.63 10.69 9.19
N GLN A 105 -5.27 9.79 9.94
CA GLN A 105 -4.64 9.17 11.09
C GLN A 105 -3.62 8.13 10.62
N CYS A 106 -2.36 8.37 10.92
CA CYS A 106 -1.26 7.47 10.60
C CYS A 106 -0.20 7.51 11.71
N TYR A 107 0.72 6.56 11.66
CA TYR A 107 1.90 6.54 12.52
C TYR A 107 3.06 5.93 11.73
N LEU A 108 4.28 6.34 12.10
CA LEU A 108 5.48 5.77 11.50
C LEU A 108 5.76 4.41 12.13
N ARG A 109 5.90 3.39 11.27
CA ARG A 109 6.38 2.07 11.68
C ARG A 109 7.86 1.96 11.29
N PRO A 110 8.78 1.74 12.24
CA PRO A 110 10.18 1.53 11.92
C PRO A 110 10.37 0.36 10.94
N THR A 111 11.15 0.59 9.89
CA THR A 111 11.51 -0.45 8.91
C THR A 111 12.55 -1.41 9.51
N ASN A 112 12.53 -2.66 9.05
CA ASN A 112 13.60 -3.63 9.31
C ASN A 112 14.97 -3.01 8.92
N ILE A 113 15.98 -3.17 9.78
CA ILE A 113 17.35 -2.71 9.54
C ILE A 113 17.89 -3.22 8.19
N ASN A 114 17.45 -4.41 7.76
CA ASN A 114 17.87 -5.04 6.52
C ASN A 114 17.35 -4.38 5.23
N PHE A 115 16.47 -3.37 5.33
CA PHE A 115 15.92 -2.68 4.16
C PHE A 115 16.23 -1.18 4.22
N ARG A 116 17.53 -0.89 4.19
CA ARG A 116 18.12 0.45 4.15
C ARG A 116 19.21 0.48 3.10
N LEU A 117 19.57 1.68 2.63
CA LEU A 117 20.77 1.86 1.82
C LEU A 117 22.01 1.40 2.60
N PRO A 118 23.04 0.85 1.92
CA PRO A 118 24.33 0.60 2.54
C PRO A 118 24.91 1.88 3.15
N THR A 119 25.58 1.74 4.30
CA THR A 119 26.19 2.88 5.00
C THR A 119 27.29 3.55 4.17
N SER A 120 28.00 2.78 3.33
CA SER A 120 29.01 3.30 2.42
C SER A 120 28.43 3.51 1.02
N PRO A 121 28.61 4.70 0.42
CA PRO A 121 28.15 4.98 -0.94
C PRO A 121 28.94 4.25 -2.02
N ASP A 122 30.11 3.70 -1.69
CA ASP A 122 30.97 2.94 -2.61
C ASP A 122 30.49 1.50 -2.82
N ILE A 123 29.43 1.10 -2.14
CA ILE A 123 28.82 -0.23 -2.28
C ILE A 123 27.78 -0.17 -3.42
N PRO A 124 27.95 -0.96 -4.49
CA PRO A 124 26.97 -1.00 -5.57
C PRO A 124 25.65 -1.60 -5.09
N ILE A 125 24.54 -1.16 -5.68
CA ILE A 125 23.20 -1.59 -5.26
C ILE A 125 22.45 -2.16 -6.46
N LEU A 126 21.86 -3.34 -6.25
CA LEU A 126 20.92 -3.95 -7.18
C LEU A 126 19.51 -3.86 -6.58
N MET A 127 18.60 -3.20 -7.29
CA MET A 127 17.23 -2.98 -6.88
C MET A 127 16.29 -3.68 -7.84
N VAL A 128 15.29 -4.38 -7.30
CA VAL A 128 14.25 -5.06 -8.09
C VAL A 128 12.90 -4.62 -7.57
N ALA A 129 12.07 -4.08 -8.46
CA ALA A 129 10.74 -3.62 -8.11
C ALA A 129 9.74 -3.99 -9.21
N ALA A 130 8.46 -4.09 -8.83
CA ALA A 130 7.36 -4.22 -9.78
C ALA A 130 6.13 -3.46 -9.30
N GLY A 131 5.50 -2.71 -10.20
CA GLY A 131 4.38 -1.81 -9.88
C GLY A 131 4.65 -0.94 -8.66
N THR A 132 3.69 -0.86 -7.74
CA THR A 132 3.78 -0.01 -6.52
C THR A 132 4.92 -0.38 -5.57
N ARG A 133 5.57 -1.55 -5.73
CA ARG A 133 6.78 -1.89 -4.96
C ARG A 133 7.98 -1.01 -5.30
N ILE A 134 7.88 -0.16 -6.32
CA ILE A 134 8.86 0.91 -6.57
C ILE A 134 8.92 1.93 -5.43
N ALA A 135 7.89 2.04 -4.57
CA ALA A 135 7.79 3.02 -3.50
C ALA A 135 9.09 3.24 -2.71
N PRO A 136 9.62 2.27 -1.94
CA PRO A 136 10.83 2.52 -1.16
C PRO A 136 12.08 2.66 -2.03
N ILE A 137 12.09 2.11 -3.24
CA ILE A 137 13.19 2.25 -4.17
C ILE A 137 13.29 3.69 -4.68
N ARG A 138 12.15 4.36 -4.91
CA ARG A 138 12.11 5.80 -5.20
C ARG A 138 12.75 6.60 -4.07
N ALA A 139 12.47 6.28 -2.81
CA ALA A 139 13.11 6.93 -1.68
C ALA A 139 14.64 6.74 -1.69
N PHE A 140 15.12 5.52 -1.98
CA PHE A 140 16.55 5.24 -2.12
C PHE A 140 17.21 6.00 -3.26
N LEU A 141 16.52 6.12 -4.40
CA LEU A 141 17.01 6.89 -5.55
C LEU A 141 17.08 8.37 -5.21
N GLN A 142 16.05 8.95 -4.61
CA GLN A 142 16.06 10.35 -4.16
C GLN A 142 17.20 10.65 -3.18
N GLU A 143 17.41 9.77 -2.19
CA GLU A 143 18.49 9.93 -1.23
C GLU A 143 19.86 9.93 -1.91
N ARG A 144 20.05 9.03 -2.87
CA ARG A 144 21.29 8.94 -3.65
C ARG A 144 21.47 10.14 -4.56
N THR A 145 20.42 10.60 -5.24
CA THR A 145 20.47 11.82 -6.07
C THR A 145 20.89 13.02 -5.22
N TYR A 146 20.30 13.21 -4.04
CA TYR A 146 20.69 14.27 -3.12
C TYR A 146 22.17 14.19 -2.69
N ILE A 147 22.67 12.99 -2.37
CA ILE A 147 24.09 12.79 -2.01
C ILE A 147 25.03 13.12 -3.19
N ALA A 148 24.63 12.76 -4.42
CA ALA A 148 25.40 13.09 -5.62
C ALA A 148 25.43 14.60 -5.89
N GLU A 149 24.28 15.27 -5.80
CA GLU A 149 24.13 16.71 -6.06
C GLU A 149 24.85 17.59 -5.03
N THR A 150 24.87 17.18 -3.76
CA THR A 150 25.61 17.87 -2.71
C THR A 150 27.12 17.69 -2.80
N GLY A 151 27.61 16.86 -3.72
CA GLY A 151 29.04 16.64 -3.98
C GLY A 151 29.80 15.97 -2.84
N LEU A 152 29.08 15.42 -1.85
CA LEU A 152 29.69 14.93 -0.61
C LEU A 152 30.54 13.67 -0.83
N LYS A 153 30.15 12.78 -1.76
CA LYS A 153 30.83 11.49 -2.03
C LYS A 153 30.56 11.00 -3.45
N LYS A 154 31.53 10.29 -4.05
CA LYS A 154 31.32 9.52 -5.29
C LYS A 154 30.42 8.33 -4.98
N LEU A 155 29.41 8.09 -5.82
CA LEU A 155 28.50 6.97 -5.64
C LEU A 155 28.92 5.79 -6.52
N ALA A 156 28.89 4.58 -5.96
CA ALA A 156 28.95 3.35 -6.74
C ALA A 156 27.67 3.16 -7.58
N PRO A 157 27.70 2.33 -8.64
CA PRO A 157 26.52 2.11 -9.49
C PRO A 157 25.30 1.61 -8.71
N ALA A 158 24.12 2.08 -9.11
CA ALA A 158 22.84 1.55 -8.65
C ALA A 158 22.04 1.10 -9.88
N ILE A 159 21.66 -0.17 -9.92
CA ILE A 159 20.94 -0.79 -11.04
C ILE A 159 19.52 -1.10 -10.57
N LEU A 160 18.51 -0.64 -11.32
CA LEU A 160 17.11 -0.94 -11.08
C LEU A 160 16.55 -1.82 -12.19
N PHE A 161 16.07 -3.00 -11.81
CA PHE A 161 15.17 -3.82 -12.64
C PHE A 161 13.72 -3.51 -12.24
N TYR A 162 12.99 -2.82 -13.13
CA TYR A 162 11.61 -2.42 -12.86
C TYR A 162 10.62 -3.10 -13.81
N GLY A 163 9.64 -3.80 -13.24
CA GLY A 163 8.58 -4.50 -13.97
C GLY A 163 7.22 -3.81 -13.87
N TYR A 164 6.56 -3.64 -15.01
CA TYR A 164 5.19 -3.12 -15.13
C TYR A 164 4.52 -3.74 -16.36
N ARG A 165 3.19 -3.61 -16.50
CA ARG A 165 2.43 -4.26 -17.59
C ARG A 165 2.39 -3.41 -18.85
N ASP A 166 2.08 -2.12 -18.71
CA ASP A 166 1.94 -1.17 -19.81
C ASP A 166 2.77 0.09 -19.51
N SER A 167 3.71 0.45 -20.39
CA SER A 167 4.60 1.60 -20.19
C SER A 167 3.86 2.94 -20.18
N SER A 168 2.70 3.03 -20.83
CA SER A 168 1.90 4.26 -20.90
C SER A 168 1.04 4.51 -19.66
N LYS A 169 0.80 3.48 -18.84
CA LYS A 169 -0.13 3.52 -17.70
C LYS A 169 0.54 3.18 -16.37
N ASP A 170 1.39 2.17 -16.38
CA ASP A 170 1.92 1.55 -15.16
C ASP A 170 3.39 1.90 -14.89
N PHE A 171 4.03 2.68 -15.79
CA PHE A 171 5.38 3.19 -15.56
C PHE A 171 5.36 4.38 -14.58
N LEU A 172 5.12 4.07 -13.31
CA LEU A 172 5.18 5.03 -12.21
C LEU A 172 6.54 5.74 -12.17
N TYR A 173 6.51 7.05 -11.92
CA TYR A 173 7.70 7.90 -11.77
C TYR A 173 8.63 7.94 -12.99
N ASN A 174 8.10 7.72 -14.20
CA ASN A 174 8.88 7.70 -15.44
C ASN A 174 9.82 8.91 -15.59
N ASP A 175 9.33 10.13 -15.32
CA ASP A 175 10.10 11.35 -15.49
C ASP A 175 11.26 11.44 -14.48
N GLU A 176 11.02 11.04 -13.22
CA GLU A 176 12.06 10.99 -12.18
C GLU A 176 13.08 9.87 -12.41
N LEU A 177 12.67 8.76 -13.04
CA LEU A 177 13.55 7.60 -13.27
C LEU A 177 14.41 7.74 -14.52
N ARG A 178 14.09 8.70 -15.40
CA ARG A 178 14.82 8.97 -16.65
C ARG A 178 15.66 10.25 -16.62
N SER A 179 15.54 11.07 -15.58
CA SER A 179 16.39 12.25 -15.35
C SER A 179 17.77 11.86 -14.87
#